data_AF-A0A1Y3WE79-F1
#
_entry.id   AF-A0A1Y3WE79-F1
#
_cell.length_a   1.000
_cell.length_b   1.000
_cell.length_c   1.000
_cell.angle_alpha   90.00
_cell.angle_beta   90.00
_cell.angle_gamma   90.00
#
_symmetry.space_group_name_H-M   'P 1'
#
loop_
_entity.id
_entity.type
_entity.pdbx_description
1 polymer ?
#
loop_
_entity_poly.entity_id
_entity_poly.type
_entity_poly.pdbx_seq_one_letter_code
_entity_poly.pdbx_strand_id
1 'polypeptide(L)'
;MPRTTVNTSPISDAVSRRFFVALDALINTGRVDSLNQFCELHNLTSARYREMRLTYGITPNPQHKPRYKNLEIEAIYTMVANYPISAHWLLTGRGEMMTDKK
;
A
#
# COMPACT_ATOMS: atom_id res chain seq x y z
N MET A 1 -2.64 -4.53 27.48
CA MET A 1 -1.31 -4.29 26.91
C MET A 1 -1.23 -2.85 26.43
N PRO A 2 -0.19 -2.08 26.78
CA PRO A 2 0.01 -0.76 26.20
C PRO A 2 0.15 -0.92 24.69
N ARG A 3 -0.63 -0.18 23.91
CA ARG A 3 -0.42 -0.13 22.46
C ARG A 3 0.87 0.65 22.24
N THR A 4 1.84 0.04 21.57
CA THR A 4 3.02 0.77 21.07
C THR A 4 2.50 1.89 20.17
N THR A 5 2.57 3.14 20.65
CA THR A 5 2.24 4.30 19.84
C THR A 5 3.39 4.53 18.88
N VAL A 6 3.31 3.95 17.69
CA VAL A 6 4.24 4.27 16.63
C VAL A 6 3.88 5.67 16.13
N ASN A 7 4.78 6.63 16.32
CA ASN A 7 4.64 7.95 15.74
C ASN A 7 4.61 7.82 14.21
N THR A 8 3.58 8.38 13.58
CA THR A 8 3.52 8.49 12.13
C THR A 8 4.60 9.43 11.63
N SER A 9 5.49 8.90 10.80
CA SER A 9 6.40 9.71 10.00
C SER A 9 5.71 10.11 8.70
N PRO A 10 5.86 11.35 8.23
CA PRO A 10 5.45 11.75 6.88
C PRO A 10 5.97 10.81 5.79
N ILE A 11 7.11 10.15 6.03
CA ILE A 11 7.68 9.15 5.14
C ILE A 11 6.79 7.89 5.06
N SER A 12 6.31 7.39 6.21
CA SER A 12 5.42 6.21 6.26
C SER A 12 4.09 6.50 5.56
N ASP A 13 3.54 7.70 5.75
CA ASP A 13 2.32 8.14 5.08
C ASP A 13 2.52 8.21 3.55
N ALA A 14 3.65 8.75 3.10
CA ALA A 14 3.98 8.83 1.67
C ALA A 14 4.16 7.45 1.02
N VAL A 15 4.85 6.53 1.69
CA VAL A 15 5.00 5.13 1.23
C VAL A 15 3.65 4.43 1.19
N SER A 16 2.80 4.63 2.22
CA SER A 16 1.46 4.07 2.27
C SER A 16 0.58 4.55 1.11
N ARG A 17 0.64 5.84 0.77
CA ARG A 17 -0.07 6.39 -0.39
C ARG A 17 0.42 5.77 -1.69
N ARG A 18 1.73 5.68 -1.90
CA ARG A 18 2.31 5.07 -3.11
C ARG A 18 1.93 3.59 -3.24
N PHE A 19 1.87 2.86 -2.15
CA PHE A 19 1.41 1.47 -2.15
C PHE A 19 -0.02 1.35 -2.68
N PHE A 20 -0.96 2.17 -2.21
CA PHE A 20 -2.34 2.11 -2.71
C PHE A 20 -2.47 2.60 -4.14
N VAL A 21 -1.65 3.55 -4.58
CA VAL A 21 -1.56 3.95 -5.99
C VAL A 21 -1.07 2.78 -6.86
N ALA A 22 -0.02 2.07 -6.43
CA ALA A 22 0.48 0.89 -7.13
C ALA A 22 -0.57 -0.24 -7.17
N LEU A 23 -1.22 -0.51 -6.04
CA LEU A 23 -2.29 -1.52 -5.98
C LEU A 23 -3.43 -1.19 -6.92
N ASP A 24 -3.87 0.07 -6.96
CA ASP A 24 -4.94 0.52 -7.86
C ASP A 24 -4.53 0.38 -9.33
N ALA A 25 -3.28 0.71 -9.68
CA ALA A 25 -2.75 0.50 -11.02
C ALA A 25 -2.69 -0.98 -11.41
N LEU A 26 -2.32 -1.87 -10.49
CA LEU A 26 -2.33 -3.32 -10.73
C LEU A 26 -3.75 -3.85 -10.92
N ILE A 27 -4.72 -3.31 -10.19
CA ILE A 27 -6.14 -3.64 -10.37
C ILE A 27 -6.64 -3.18 -11.74
N ASN A 28 -6.36 -1.93 -12.11
CA ASN A 28 -6.78 -1.36 -13.38
C ASN A 28 -6.12 -2.05 -14.60
N THR A 29 -4.95 -2.65 -14.42
CA THR A 29 -4.26 -3.43 -15.47
C THR A 29 -4.64 -4.91 -15.47
N GLY A 30 -5.52 -5.36 -14.56
CA GLY A 30 -5.97 -6.75 -14.48
C GLY A 30 -4.92 -7.72 -13.94
N ARG A 31 -3.87 -7.22 -13.24
CA ARG A 31 -2.85 -8.05 -12.60
C ARG A 31 -3.25 -8.50 -11.19
N VAL A 32 -4.20 -7.81 -10.58
CA VAL A 32 -4.80 -8.12 -9.28
C VAL A 32 -6.30 -7.88 -9.40
N ASP A 33 -7.17 -8.79 -8.97
CA ASP A 33 -8.62 -8.58 -9.12
C ASP A 33 -9.16 -7.58 -8.10
N SER A 34 -8.65 -7.65 -6.86
CA SER A 34 -9.06 -6.72 -5.81
C SER A 34 -8.06 -6.65 -4.65
N LEU A 35 -8.22 -5.63 -3.80
CA LEU A 35 -7.49 -5.53 -2.53
C LEU A 35 -7.70 -6.76 -1.64
N ASN A 36 -8.90 -7.34 -1.63
CA ASN A 36 -9.19 -8.52 -0.80
C ASN A 36 -8.39 -9.72 -1.28
N GLN A 37 -8.42 -9.97 -2.58
CA GLN A 37 -7.67 -11.06 -3.18
C GLN A 37 -6.16 -10.89 -2.96
N PHE A 38 -5.62 -9.67 -3.15
CA PHE A 38 -4.22 -9.38 -2.83
C PHE A 38 -3.90 -9.72 -1.37
N CYS A 39 -4.77 -9.33 -0.44
CA CYS A 39 -4.56 -9.66 0.97
C CYS A 39 -4.64 -11.16 1.26
N GLU A 40 -5.61 -11.87 0.67
CA GLU A 40 -5.79 -13.32 0.85
C GLU A 40 -4.60 -14.12 0.31
N LEU A 41 -4.11 -13.77 -0.88
CA LEU A 41 -2.96 -14.43 -1.52
C LEU A 41 -1.67 -14.28 -0.73
N HIS A 42 -1.53 -13.19 0.01
CA HIS A 42 -0.29 -12.82 0.70
C HIS A 42 -0.41 -12.87 2.22
N ASN A 43 -1.46 -13.52 2.73
CA ASN A 43 -1.73 -13.71 4.17
C ASN A 43 -1.77 -12.38 4.97
N LEU A 44 -2.32 -11.34 4.36
CA LEU A 44 -2.52 -10.02 4.96
C LEU A 44 -3.96 -9.85 5.44
N THR A 45 -4.16 -9.00 6.43
CA THR A 45 -5.51 -8.76 6.97
C THR A 45 -6.29 -7.76 6.11
N SER A 46 -7.21 -8.23 5.25
CA SER A 46 -8.01 -7.37 4.35
C SER A 46 -8.72 -6.21 5.09
N ALA A 47 -9.25 -6.44 6.29
CA ALA A 47 -9.89 -5.41 7.11
C ALA A 47 -8.96 -4.22 7.42
N ARG A 48 -7.68 -4.49 7.73
CA ARG A 48 -6.66 -3.46 7.98
C ARG A 48 -6.42 -2.62 6.72
N TYR A 49 -6.23 -3.26 5.57
CA TYR A 49 -5.93 -2.56 4.31
C TYR A 49 -7.14 -1.79 3.78
N ARG A 50 -8.38 -2.27 4.01
CA ARG A 50 -9.60 -1.51 3.71
C ARG A 50 -9.67 -0.21 4.52
N GLU A 51 -9.40 -0.28 5.82
CA GLU A 51 -9.38 0.91 6.68
C GLU A 51 -8.25 1.87 6.28
N MET A 52 -7.05 1.34 6.03
CA MET A 52 -5.93 2.15 5.56
C MET A 52 -6.23 2.82 4.21
N ARG A 53 -6.94 2.16 3.28
CA ARG A 53 -7.34 2.73 1.99
C ARG A 53 -8.23 3.96 2.16
N LEU A 54 -9.03 4.05 3.22
CA LEU A 54 -9.82 5.25 3.51
C LEU A 54 -8.96 6.48 3.82
N THR A 55 -7.71 6.30 4.29
CA THR A 55 -6.80 7.43 4.55
C THR A 55 -5.77 7.63 3.45
N TYR A 56 -5.23 6.53 2.92
CA TYR A 56 -4.06 6.53 2.06
C TYR A 56 -4.36 6.13 0.61
N GLY A 57 -5.61 5.74 0.30
CA GLY A 57 -6.04 5.39 -1.05
C GLY A 57 -6.18 6.60 -1.98
N ILE A 58 -6.56 6.31 -3.23
CA ILE A 58 -6.76 7.32 -4.29
C ILE A 58 -7.95 8.26 -4.02
N THR A 59 -8.93 7.80 -3.24
CA THR A 59 -10.10 8.57 -2.79
C THR A 59 -10.14 8.57 -1.26
N PRO A 60 -9.27 9.36 -0.60
CA PRO A 60 -9.21 9.40 0.85
C PRO A 60 -10.42 10.13 1.44
N ASN A 61 -10.91 9.67 2.59
CA ASN A 61 -11.91 10.33 3.39
C ASN A 61 -11.21 11.32 4.35
N PRO A 62 -11.37 12.65 4.16
CA PRO A 62 -10.67 13.66 4.96
C PRO A 62 -11.03 13.62 6.45
N GLN A 63 -12.19 13.08 6.82
CA GLN A 63 -12.68 12.99 8.19
C GLN A 63 -12.25 11.69 8.89
N HIS A 64 -11.71 10.73 8.14
CA HIS A 64 -11.32 9.44 8.70
C HIS A 64 -9.96 9.53 9.42
N LYS A 65 -9.91 9.00 10.64
CA LYS A 65 -8.67 8.87 11.42
C LYS A 65 -8.27 7.39 11.42
N PRO A 66 -7.15 7.01 10.79
CA PRO A 66 -6.78 5.61 10.68
C PRO A 66 -6.36 5.06 12.05
N ARG A 67 -6.87 3.87 12.39
CA ARG A 67 -6.32 3.06 13.49
C ARG A 67 -4.96 2.48 13.12
N TYR A 68 -4.77 2.13 11.86
CA TYR A 68 -3.55 1.53 11.32
C TYR A 68 -2.78 2.53 10.48
N LYS A 69 -1.55 2.81 10.88
CA LYS A 69 -0.77 3.94 10.34
C LYS A 69 0.49 3.54 9.57
N ASN A 70 0.84 2.26 9.59
CA ASN A 70 2.01 1.72 8.93
C ASN A 70 1.63 0.50 8.09
N LEU A 71 2.27 0.37 6.95
CA LEU A 71 2.25 -0.87 6.18
C LEU A 71 3.08 -1.95 6.87
N GLU A 72 2.70 -3.19 6.62
CA GLU A 72 3.52 -4.35 6.95
C GLU A 72 4.67 -4.44 5.93
N ILE A 73 5.85 -4.86 6.38
CA ILE A 73 7.01 -5.03 5.50
C ILE A 73 6.69 -6.10 4.46
N GLU A 74 5.93 -7.12 4.84
CA GLU A 74 5.41 -8.19 4.00
C GLU A 74 4.63 -7.65 2.81
N ALA A 75 3.78 -6.63 3.01
CA ALA A 75 3.02 -6.02 1.92
C ALA A 75 3.93 -5.25 0.95
N ILE A 76 4.92 -4.53 1.47
CA ILE A 76 5.90 -3.79 0.65
C ILE A 76 6.74 -4.78 -0.17
N TYR A 77 7.27 -5.82 0.49
CA TYR A 77 8.06 -6.87 -0.15
C TYR A 77 7.26 -7.56 -1.25
N THR A 78 6.05 -8.00 -0.93
CA THR A 78 5.16 -8.69 -1.87
C THR A 78 4.86 -7.84 -3.10
N MET A 79 4.62 -6.54 -2.91
CA MET A 79 4.35 -5.60 -4.00
C MET A 79 5.51 -5.53 -4.99
N VAL A 80 6.75 -5.45 -4.50
CA VAL A 80 7.94 -5.26 -5.36
C VAL A 80 8.52 -6.58 -5.88
N ALA A 81 8.29 -7.69 -5.18
CA ALA A 81 8.80 -9.00 -5.55
C ALA A 81 7.91 -9.72 -6.57
N ASN A 82 6.60 -9.57 -6.45
CA ASN A 82 5.63 -10.35 -7.25
C ASN A 82 4.99 -9.54 -8.39
N TYR A 83 5.11 -8.21 -8.36
CA TYR A 83 4.54 -7.32 -9.36
C TYR A 83 5.63 -6.37 -9.88
N PRO A 84 5.49 -5.85 -11.11
CA PRO A 84 6.51 -5.00 -11.71
C PRO A 84 6.40 -3.56 -11.21
N ILE A 85 6.53 -3.41 -9.89
CA ILE A 85 6.54 -2.14 -9.17
C ILE A 85 7.96 -1.89 -8.66
N SER A 86 8.49 -0.71 -8.99
CA SER A 86 9.82 -0.31 -8.58
C SER A 86 9.90 -0.09 -7.08
N ALA A 87 10.77 -0.85 -6.40
CA ALA A 87 11.08 -0.64 -4.98
C ALA A 87 11.63 0.76 -4.71
N HIS A 88 12.46 1.28 -5.63
CA HIS A 88 13.00 2.63 -5.52
C HIS A 88 11.89 3.68 -5.54
N TRP A 89 10.94 3.56 -6.47
CA TRP A 89 9.80 4.47 -6.54
C TRP A 89 8.87 4.30 -5.33
N LEU A 90 8.56 3.07 -4.92
CA LEU A 90 7.65 2.81 -3.81
C LEU A 90 8.17 3.43 -2.50
N LEU A 91 9.46 3.29 -2.24
CA LEU A 91 10.10 3.76 -1.00
C LEU A 91 10.44 5.25 -1.05
N THR A 92 10.95 5.76 -2.18
CA THR A 92 11.49 7.13 -2.26
C THR A 92 10.59 8.11 -3.01
N GLY A 93 9.68 7.63 -3.84
CA GLY A 93 8.87 8.44 -4.76
C GLY A 93 9.62 8.93 -5.99
N ARG A 94 10.84 8.44 -6.25
CA ARG A 94 11.67 8.85 -7.38
C ARG A 94 11.66 7.80 -8.48
N GLY A 95 11.77 8.25 -9.73
CA GLY A 95 11.75 7.40 -10.91
C GLY A 95 10.34 6.98 -11.32
N GLU A 96 10.25 5.89 -12.08
CA GLU A 96 8.99 5.36 -12.59
C GLU A 96 8.40 4.30 -11.65
N MET A 97 7.07 4.26 -11.57
CA MET A 97 6.35 3.29 -10.75
C MET A 97 6.50 1.86 -11.28
N MET A 98 6.33 1.68 -12.58
CA MET A 98 6.35 0.37 -13.22
C MET A 98 7.75 0.05 -13.71
N THR A 99 8.22 -1.18 -13.49
CA THR A 99 9.51 -1.65 -14.01
C THR A 99 9.42 -2.26 -15.40
N ASP A 100 8.24 -2.73 -15.78
CA ASP A 100 7.98 -3.20 -17.14
C ASP A 100 7.85 -1.97 -18.06
N LYS A 101 8.96 -1.62 -18.72
CA LYS A 101 8.90 -0.80 -19.93
C LYS A 101 8.46 -1.70 -21.08
N LYS A 102 7.31 -1.37 -21.68
CA LYS A 102 7.04 -1.75 -23.08
C LYS A 102 8.07 -1.06 -23.98
#